data_AF-A0A7C1KJZ5-F1
#
_entry.id   AF-A0A7C1KJZ5-F1
#
_cell.length_a   1.000
_cell.length_b   1.000
_cell.length_c   1.000
_cell.angle_alpha   90.00
_cell.angle_beta   90.00
_cell.angle_gamma   90.00
#
_symmetry.space_group_name_H-M   'P 1'
#
loop_
_entity.id
_entity.type
_entity.pdbx_description
1 polymer ?
#
loop_
_entity_poly.entity_id
_entity_poly.type
_entity_poly.pdbx_seq_one_letter_code
_entity_poly.pdbx_strand_id
1 'polypeptide(L)' 'MGNYKKFEELPCWQKTRELCHAVSKLINKAKFQKDSNLNGQIWKAAGSAMDPVK' A
#
# COMPACT_ATOMS: atom_id res chain seq x y z
N MET A 1 10.64 8.07 -24.39
CA MET A 1 10.21 7.73 -23.03
C MET A 1 9.93 6.24 -22.96
N GLY A 2 10.50 5.54 -21.98
CA GLY A 2 10.46 4.08 -21.86
C GLY A 2 9.04 3.51 -21.89
N ASN A 3 8.90 2.39 -22.59
CA ASN A 3 7.67 1.69 -22.90
C ASN A 3 7.16 0.95 -21.64
N TYR A 4 6.60 1.65 -20.66
CA TYR A 4 5.89 0.99 -19.56
C TYR A 4 4.59 0.41 -20.14
N LYS A 5 4.53 -0.92 -20.28
CA LYS A 5 3.39 -1.64 -20.86
C LYS A 5 2.28 -1.87 -19.83
N LYS A 6 2.63 -1.82 -18.53
CA LYS A 6 1.71 -2.01 -17.41
C LYS A 6 1.97 -0.98 -16.32
N PHE A 7 0.89 -0.57 -15.64
CA PHE A 7 0.96 0.31 -14.47
C PHE A 7 1.87 -0.25 -13.37
N GLU A 8 1.99 -1.58 -13.28
CA GLU A 8 2.85 -2.25 -12.31
C GLU A 8 4.36 -2.05 -12.53
N GLU A 9 4.75 -1.62 -13.73
CA GLU A 9 6.15 -1.33 -14.07
C GLU A 9 6.54 0.11 -13.70
N LEU A 10 5.58 0.95 -13.33
CA LEU A 10 5.86 2.31 -12.88
C LEU A 10 6.64 2.24 -11.56
N PRO A 11 7.78 2.96 -11.44
CA PRO A 11 8.54 2.99 -10.19
C PRO A 11 7.72 3.57 -9.02
N CYS A 12 6.74 4.44 -9.31
CA CYS A 12 5.79 4.93 -8.31
C CYS A 12 4.93 3.79 -7.74
N TRP A 13 4.45 2.88 -8.59
CA TRP A 13 3.66 1.73 -8.18
C TRP A 13 4.46 0.74 -7.33
N GLN A 14 5.70 0.47 -7.73
CA GLN A 14 6.61 -0.37 -6.96
C GLN A 14 6.86 0.21 -5.56
N LYS A 15 7.13 1.53 -5.46
CA LYS A 15 7.30 2.21 -4.17
C LYS A 15 6.04 2.16 -3.30
N THR A 16 4.85 2.35 -3.88
CA THR A 16 3.59 2.22 -3.15
C THR A 16 3.40 0.80 -2.62
N ARG A 17 3.77 -0.23 -3.40
CA ARG A 17 3.69 -1.63 -2.99
C ARG A 17 4.64 -1.95 -1.84
N GLU A 18 5.87 -1.45 -1.89
CA GLU A 18 6.85 -1.55 -0.80
C GLU A 18 6.35 -0.87 0.48
N LEU A 19 5.77 0.32 0.35
CA LEU A 19 5.17 1.05 1.47
C LEU A 19 4.02 0.24 2.09
N CYS A 20 3.11 -0.29 1.28
CA CYS A 20 2.02 -1.14 1.75
C CYS A 20 2.53 -2.38 2.50
N HIS A 21 3.60 -3.01 2.01
CA HIS A 21 4.24 -4.15 2.69
C HIS A 21 4.88 -3.76 4.02
N ALA A 22 5.61 -2.64 4.07
CA ALA A 22 6.24 -2.15 5.30
C ALA A 22 5.19 -1.78 6.36
N VAL A 23 4.14 -1.10 5.92
CA VAL A 23 2.98 -0.74 6.73
C VAL A 23 2.26 -1.99 7.24
N SER A 24 2.03 -2.99 6.37
CA SER A 24 1.46 -4.29 6.76
C SER A 24 2.28 -5.00 7.85
N LYS A 25 3.61 -4.99 7.73
CA LYS A 25 4.51 -5.53 8.77
C LYS A 25 4.43 -4.74 10.08
N LEU A 26 4.22 -3.43 10.03
CA LEU A 26 4.07 -2.56 11.20
C LEU A 26 2.74 -2.81 11.92
N ILE A 27 1.63 -2.84 11.21
CA ILE A 27 0.29 -3.09 11.78
C ILE A 27 0.12 -4.51 12.32
N ASN A 28 0.87 -5.48 11.77
CA ASN A 28 0.83 -6.87 12.23
C ASN A 28 1.68 -7.11 13.50
N LYS A 29 2.37 -6.09 14.01
CA LYS A 29 2.94 -6.15 15.36
C LYS A 29 1.80 -6.15 16.39
N ALA A 30 1.90 -7.03 17.39
CA ALA A 30 0.87 -7.26 18.41
C ALA A 30 0.30 -5.99 19.09
N LYS A 31 1.08 -4.90 19.11
CA LYS A 31 0.68 -3.59 19.66
C LYS A 31 -0.39 -2.88 18.83
N PHE A 32 -0.43 -3.10 17.52
CA PHE A 32 -1.39 -2.49 16.58
C PHE A 32 -2.48 -3.47 16.14
N GLN A 33 -2.30 -4.78 16.34
CA GLN A 33 -3.35 -5.78 16.10
C GLN A 33 -4.61 -5.57 16.96
N LYS A 34 -4.47 -4.98 18.16
CA LYS A 34 -5.63 -4.62 18.99
C LYS A 34 -6.41 -3.42 18.43
N ASP A 35 -5.81 -2.64 17.54
CA ASP A 35 -6.35 -1.39 17.04
C ASP A 35 -6.91 -1.58 15.62
N SER A 36 -8.01 -2.33 15.53
CA SER A 36 -8.67 -2.67 14.27
C SER A 36 -9.14 -1.45 13.46
N ASN A 37 -9.40 -0.32 14.13
CA ASN A 37 -9.76 0.94 13.49
C ASN A 37 -8.57 1.55 12.74
N LEU A 38 -7.43 1.68 13.40
CA LEU A 38 -6.19 2.19 12.78
C LEU A 38 -5.74 1.27 11.63
N ASN A 39 -5.80 -0.04 11.85
CA ASN A 39 -5.51 -1.04 10.83
C ASN A 39 -6.42 -0.89 9.60
N GLY A 40 -7.74 -0.72 9.81
CA GLY A 40 -8.71 -0.51 8.73
C GLY A 40 -8.50 0.79 7.95
N GLN A 41 -8.16 1.89 8.63
CA GLN A 41 -7.85 3.18 7.97
C GLN A 41 -6.60 3.07 7.11
N ILE A 42 -5.57 2.41 7.64
CA ILE A 42 -4.32 2.15 6.93
C ILE A 42 -4.56 1.29 5.68
N TRP A 43 -5.35 0.22 5.79
CA TRP A 43 -5.72 -0.62 4.65
C TRP A 43 -6.52 0.14 3.59
N LYS A 44 -7.45 1.00 4.00
CA LYS A 44 -8.21 1.85 3.07
C LYS A 44 -7.30 2.85 2.35
N ALA A 45 -6.38 3.49 3.07
CA ALA A 45 -5.41 4.41 2.48
C ALA A 45 -4.45 3.70 1.50
N ALA A 46 -3.94 2.53 1.89
CA ALA A 46 -3.10 1.68 1.04
C ALA A 46 -3.86 1.21 -0.21
N GLY A 47 -5.10 0.76 -0.06
CA GLY A 47 -5.98 0.37 -1.16
C GLY A 47 -6.26 1.53 -2.11
N SER A 48 -6.56 2.73 -1.59
CA SER A 48 -6.77 3.93 -2.40
C SER A 48 -5.51 4.38 -3.14
N ALA A 49 -4.32 4.20 -2.57
CA ALA A 49 -3.05 4.49 -3.23
C ALA A 49 -2.69 3.47 -4.33
N MET A 50 -3.20 2.23 -4.19
CA MET A 50 -3.14 1.16 -5.18
C MET A 50 -4.39 1.12 -6.08
N ASP A 51 -5.32 2.06 -5.97
CA ASP A 51 -6.40 2.19 -6.94
C ASP A 51 -5.86 3.12 -8.04
N PRO A 52 -5.63 2.61 -9.27
CA PRO A 52 -5.21 3.47 -10.35
C PRO A 52 -6.34 4.48 -10.58
N VAL A 53 -6.08 5.74 -10.27
CA VAL A 53 -6.96 6.88 -10.57
C VAL A 53 -7.60 6.66 -11.94
N LYS A 54 -8.93 6.58 -11.94
CA LYS A 54 -9.77 6.32 -13.11
C LYS A 54 -9.62 7.41 -14.17
#